data_AF-A0A835X014-F1
#
_entry.id   AF-A0A835X014-F1
#
_cell.length_a   1.000
_cell.length_b   1.000
_cell.length_c   1.000
_cell.angle_alpha   90.00
_cell.angle_beta   90.00
_cell.angle_gamma   90.00
#
_symmetry.space_group_name_H-M   'P 1'
#
loop_
_entity.id
_entity.type
_entity.pdbx_description
1 polymer ?
#
loop_
_entity_poly.entity_id
_entity_poly.type
_entity_poly.pdbx_seq_one_letter_code
_entity_poly.pdbx_strand_id
1 'polypeptide(L)'
;MKTLFIVLTIFAIMFTGTIPFENAFAQFDTVTAGIKENTGFWWVGENLKTGDFFSYEVCFVYYKDCTEFRMDIWIEGDIQVGTESKWLAQVVVYDGPYVVTGNMELGKIAPEPTGGSEELGPYRSAFKSSIIWLSSFANADKPKQFSVPSWGKIANIGGQQIIPTEMETITIPAGTYETARVSWRTGGQDSNVWVLDGFPFPIKAFTYVHVSSGLPPTEYEFQLLDYKENVLVNPFTGIVPKLPGVGQEGCVQNYELVDIKKPTTNFNYIIEVKYGPPEPDVGCEIEWFISFKSKFSETEFLSQVQYDIIVVDDNFNILPPLRSLAGDEEKNFFYAPSGFVHTNTIVKENPGTAHYVIYIYGTSPEFIVPPLEEIDYLQIDIPISGESTTQPPPKCDPDEVLVNEQCVLKQTGPQCTLDEILKDGECVSIESLTGDSTGGGCLIATATYGSELAPQVQFLREVRDNTVLSTSSGSVFMTSFNEFYYSFSPTIADWERQNPAFKEGVKLFITPMISSLSIMTLADSGSEVEVLAFGISIIALNIGLYIVAPTAFAYKIHRHYRARN
;
A
#
# COMPACT_ATOMS: atom_id res chain seq x y z
N MET A 1 -17.23 73.41 -7.84
CA MET A 1 -18.38 72.76 -7.18
C MET A 1 -19.18 71.78 -8.05
N LYS A 2 -18.70 71.35 -9.22
CA LYS A 2 -19.32 70.22 -9.97
C LYS A 2 -18.40 69.01 -10.16
N THR A 3 -17.10 69.16 -9.91
CA THR A 3 -16.11 68.06 -10.01
C THR A 3 -15.85 67.36 -8.67
N LEU A 4 -16.26 67.94 -7.53
CA LEU A 4 -16.14 67.31 -6.21
C LEU A 4 -17.31 66.36 -5.88
N PHE A 5 -18.43 66.48 -6.60
CA PHE A 5 -19.62 65.65 -6.37
C PHE A 5 -19.59 64.30 -7.09
N ILE A 6 -18.78 64.17 -8.15
CA ILE A 6 -18.65 62.94 -8.94
C ILE A 6 -17.62 61.98 -8.32
N VAL A 7 -16.59 62.50 -7.64
CA VAL A 7 -15.61 61.66 -6.94
C VAL A 7 -16.20 61.06 -5.66
N LEU A 8 -17.12 61.76 -4.99
CA LEU A 8 -17.84 61.27 -3.80
C LEU A 8 -18.95 60.26 -4.10
N THR A 9 -19.49 60.23 -5.33
CA THR A 9 -20.48 59.21 -5.73
C THR A 9 -19.82 57.90 -6.17
N ILE A 10 -18.58 57.92 -6.66
CA ILE A 10 -17.83 56.69 -6.98
C ILE A 10 -17.22 56.07 -5.70
N PHE A 11 -16.87 56.86 -4.69
CA PHE A 11 -16.36 56.35 -3.41
C PHE A 11 -17.47 55.78 -2.48
N ALA A 12 -18.72 56.21 -2.62
CA ALA A 12 -19.84 55.70 -1.81
C ALA A 12 -20.40 54.36 -2.30
N ILE A 13 -20.17 54.00 -3.57
CA ILE A 13 -20.59 52.71 -4.14
C ILE A 13 -19.58 51.60 -3.80
N MET A 14 -18.32 51.94 -3.48
CA MET A 14 -17.31 50.97 -3.01
C MET A 14 -17.40 50.63 -1.51
N PHE A 15 -18.22 51.33 -0.72
CA PHE A 15 -18.34 51.10 0.74
C PHE A 15 -19.73 50.63 1.21
N THR A 16 -20.67 50.36 0.29
CA THR A 16 -22.00 49.80 0.60
C THR A 16 -22.33 48.52 -0.16
N GLY A 17 -21.39 48.03 -0.98
CA GLY A 17 -21.37 46.66 -1.44
C GLY A 17 -20.94 45.73 -0.31
N THR A 18 -21.75 45.60 0.75
CA THR A 18 -21.84 44.32 1.42
C THR A 18 -22.44 43.37 0.39
N ILE A 19 -21.58 42.80 -0.46
CA ILE A 19 -21.80 41.42 -0.86
C ILE A 19 -21.92 40.72 0.48
N PRO A 20 -23.06 40.10 0.83
CA PRO A 20 -22.99 39.07 1.83
C PRO A 20 -21.98 38.08 1.24
N PHE A 21 -20.72 38.15 1.70
CA PHE A 21 -20.00 36.92 1.89
C PHE A 21 -20.95 36.14 2.78
N GLU A 22 -21.72 35.27 2.15
CA GLU A 22 -22.12 34.05 2.78
C GLU A 22 -20.80 33.45 3.25
N ASN A 23 -20.40 33.81 4.47
CA ASN A 23 -19.78 32.87 5.36
C ASN A 23 -20.86 31.82 5.56
N ALA A 24 -21.05 30.98 4.55
CA ALA A 24 -21.64 29.69 4.67
C ALA A 24 -20.65 28.87 5.51
N PHE A 25 -20.61 29.16 6.81
CA PHE A 25 -20.66 28.06 7.73
C PHE A 25 -22.00 27.39 7.46
N ALA A 26 -22.03 26.48 6.50
CA ALA A 26 -23.08 25.49 6.40
C ALA A 26 -22.98 24.68 7.70
N GLN A 27 -23.59 25.18 8.76
CA GLN A 27 -24.10 24.35 9.81
C GLN A 27 -25.09 23.44 9.09
N PHE A 28 -24.82 22.12 9.05
CA PHE A 28 -25.77 21.16 8.49
C PHE A 28 -27.15 21.52 9.03
N ASP A 29 -28.03 21.94 8.13
CA ASP A 29 -29.30 22.52 8.50
C ASP A 29 -30.12 21.39 9.14
N THR A 30 -30.17 21.35 10.47
CA THR A 30 -30.82 20.25 11.24
C THR A 30 -32.30 20.02 10.88
N VAL A 31 -32.88 20.91 10.07
CA VAL A 31 -34.25 20.86 9.56
C VAL A 31 -34.42 19.82 8.44
N THR A 32 -33.36 19.49 7.70
CA THR A 32 -33.35 18.44 6.65
C THR A 32 -32.48 17.22 6.99
N ALA A 33 -31.90 17.18 8.18
CA ALA A 33 -31.06 16.06 8.64
C ALA A 33 -31.87 14.77 8.91
N GLY A 34 -31.21 13.61 8.72
CA GLY A 34 -31.83 12.29 8.84
C GLY A 34 -32.47 11.82 7.54
N ILE A 35 -32.30 10.53 7.21
CA ILE A 35 -32.82 9.92 5.98
C ILE A 35 -34.31 9.60 6.21
N LYS A 36 -35.19 10.59 6.05
CA LYS A 36 -36.62 10.49 6.45
C LYS A 36 -37.37 9.32 5.81
N GLU A 37 -37.02 8.96 4.58
CA GLU A 37 -37.64 7.86 3.84
C GLU A 37 -37.13 6.47 4.30
N ASN A 38 -36.02 6.41 5.04
CA ASN A 38 -35.45 5.18 5.57
C ASN A 38 -35.78 5.04 7.07
N THR A 39 -36.62 4.05 7.40
CA THR A 39 -37.00 3.72 8.79
C THR A 39 -36.12 2.65 9.43
N GLY A 40 -35.12 2.15 8.69
CA GLY A 40 -34.11 1.24 9.17
C GLY A 40 -33.29 1.81 10.31
N PHE A 41 -32.56 0.92 10.97
CA PHE A 41 -31.69 1.25 12.09
C PHE A 41 -30.41 0.44 12.00
N TRP A 42 -29.40 0.89 12.72
CA TRP A 42 -28.11 0.23 12.72
C TRP A 42 -27.39 0.42 14.04
N TRP A 43 -26.50 -0.51 14.35
CA TRP A 43 -25.52 -0.41 15.41
C TRP A 43 -24.27 -1.20 15.07
N VAL A 44 -23.15 -0.83 15.69
CA VAL A 44 -21.90 -1.58 15.52
C VAL A 44 -22.06 -2.96 16.15
N GLY A 45 -21.87 -4.01 15.36
CA GLY A 45 -22.08 -5.41 15.73
C GLY A 45 -23.44 -5.98 15.35
N GLU A 46 -24.25 -5.25 14.59
CA GLU A 46 -25.54 -5.76 14.10
C GLU A 46 -25.39 -7.07 13.32
N ASN A 47 -26.14 -8.10 13.71
CA ASN A 47 -26.09 -9.44 13.11
C ASN A 47 -24.71 -10.12 13.09
N LEU A 48 -23.74 -9.62 13.88
CA LEU A 48 -22.43 -10.26 14.01
C LEU A 48 -22.58 -11.67 14.58
N LYS A 49 -21.97 -12.65 13.91
CA LYS A 49 -22.07 -14.05 14.31
C LYS A 49 -20.75 -14.79 14.12
N THR A 50 -20.66 -15.94 14.78
CA THR A 50 -19.54 -16.87 14.61
C THR A 50 -19.42 -17.31 13.15
N GLY A 51 -18.18 -17.32 12.66
CA GLY A 51 -17.85 -17.66 11.28
C GLY A 51 -17.88 -16.47 10.33
N ASP A 52 -18.25 -15.27 10.77
CA ASP A 52 -18.11 -14.07 9.95
C ASP A 52 -16.62 -13.75 9.75
N PHE A 53 -16.26 -13.48 8.50
CA PHE A 53 -14.93 -13.06 8.07
C PHE A 53 -15.01 -11.70 7.40
N PHE A 54 -14.11 -10.80 7.77
CA PHE A 54 -13.98 -9.47 7.21
C PHE A 54 -12.53 -9.25 6.79
N SER A 55 -12.32 -8.60 5.66
CA SER A 55 -11.01 -8.09 5.24
C SER A 55 -11.15 -6.61 4.99
N TYR A 56 -10.33 -5.79 5.64
CA TYR A 56 -10.33 -4.34 5.51
C TYR A 56 -8.96 -3.85 5.06
N GLU A 57 -8.95 -2.88 4.16
CA GLU A 57 -7.81 -1.97 4.00
C GLU A 57 -8.06 -0.75 4.89
N VAL A 58 -7.09 -0.39 5.71
CA VAL A 58 -7.25 0.64 6.75
C VAL A 58 -6.01 1.53 6.75
N CYS A 59 -6.23 2.83 6.88
CA CYS A 59 -5.22 3.77 7.34
C CYS A 59 -5.77 4.60 8.50
N PHE A 60 -4.89 5.02 9.40
CA PHE A 60 -5.23 5.88 10.53
C PHE A 60 -4.07 6.82 10.82
N VAL A 61 -4.32 8.11 11.00
CA VAL A 61 -3.29 9.14 11.15
C VAL A 61 -2.33 8.89 12.31
N TYR A 62 -2.83 8.32 13.42
CA TYR A 62 -1.97 7.97 14.56
C TYR A 62 -1.28 6.60 14.42
N TYR A 63 -1.44 5.95 13.27
CA TYR A 63 -0.71 4.76 12.87
C TYR A 63 0.12 5.07 11.62
N LYS A 64 1.43 5.29 11.80
CA LYS A 64 2.39 5.57 10.72
C LYS A 64 1.88 6.62 9.70
N ASP A 65 1.30 7.72 10.19
CA ASP A 65 0.74 8.84 9.40
C ASP A 65 -0.22 8.42 8.27
N CYS A 66 -1.16 7.52 8.56
CA CYS A 66 -2.10 6.93 7.59
C CYS A 66 -1.43 6.09 6.50
N THR A 67 -0.35 5.36 6.83
CA THR A 67 0.10 4.25 5.98
C THR A 67 -0.98 3.16 5.96
N GLU A 68 -1.31 2.68 4.76
CA GLU A 68 -2.30 1.62 4.57
C GLU A 68 -1.77 0.26 5.04
N PHE A 69 -2.63 -0.48 5.74
CA PHE A 69 -2.42 -1.89 6.07
C PHE A 69 -3.71 -2.68 5.86
N ARG A 70 -3.60 -3.97 5.54
CA ARG A 70 -4.76 -4.86 5.44
C ARG A 70 -4.97 -5.61 6.75
N MET A 71 -6.17 -5.55 7.30
CA MET A 71 -6.58 -6.31 8.48
C MET A 71 -7.68 -7.31 8.13
N ASP A 72 -7.38 -8.60 8.29
CA ASP A 72 -8.33 -9.69 8.16
C ASP A 72 -8.78 -10.15 9.54
N ILE A 73 -10.09 -10.27 9.74
CA ILE A 73 -10.74 -10.57 11.02
C ILE A 73 -11.69 -11.74 10.80
N TRP A 74 -11.58 -12.79 11.62
CA TRP A 74 -12.50 -13.92 11.61
C TRP A 74 -13.06 -14.16 13.01
N ILE A 75 -14.40 -14.17 13.14
CA ILE A 75 -15.07 -14.42 14.41
C ILE A 75 -15.07 -15.91 14.69
N GLU A 76 -14.16 -16.37 15.54
CA GLU A 76 -14.00 -17.78 15.89
C GLU A 76 -15.14 -18.29 16.76
N GLY A 77 -15.64 -17.46 17.67
CA GLY A 77 -16.65 -17.87 18.64
C GLY A 77 -16.70 -16.96 19.85
N ASP A 78 -17.05 -17.56 20.99
CA ASP A 78 -17.15 -16.87 22.27
C ASP A 78 -15.97 -17.19 23.18
N ILE A 79 -15.55 -16.20 23.97
CA ILE A 79 -14.60 -16.36 25.07
C ILE A 79 -15.19 -15.76 26.36
N GLN A 80 -14.85 -16.37 27.50
CA GLN A 80 -15.20 -15.86 28.82
C GLN A 80 -13.99 -15.16 29.43
N VAL A 81 -14.12 -13.86 29.72
CA VAL A 81 -13.07 -13.05 30.32
C VAL A 81 -13.60 -12.43 31.60
N GLY A 82 -13.16 -12.95 32.75
CA GLY A 82 -13.74 -12.63 34.05
C GLY A 82 -15.21 -13.06 34.12
N THR A 83 -16.13 -12.08 34.20
CA THR A 83 -17.59 -12.31 34.23
C THR A 83 -18.29 -11.97 32.92
N GLU A 84 -17.55 -11.54 31.90
CA GLU A 84 -18.12 -11.07 30.63
C GLU A 84 -17.91 -12.11 29.52
N SER A 85 -18.97 -12.35 28.73
CA SER A 85 -18.89 -13.10 27.47
C SER A 85 -18.55 -12.15 26.34
N LYS A 86 -17.46 -12.44 25.63
CA LYS A 86 -16.94 -11.65 24.52
C LYS A 86 -16.85 -12.49 23.24
N TRP A 87 -16.79 -11.83 22.10
CA TRP A 87 -16.39 -12.47 20.85
C TRP A 87 -14.88 -12.68 20.85
N LEU A 88 -14.44 -13.87 20.45
CA LEU A 88 -13.06 -14.15 20.12
C LEU A 88 -12.89 -14.01 18.60
N ALA A 89 -12.10 -13.04 18.18
CA ALA A 89 -11.73 -12.86 16.79
C ALA A 89 -10.27 -13.25 16.57
N GLN A 90 -10.01 -14.12 15.60
CA GLN A 90 -8.66 -14.34 15.10
C GLN A 90 -8.36 -13.27 14.05
N VAL A 91 -7.14 -12.76 14.04
CA VAL A 91 -6.77 -11.59 13.22
C VAL A 91 -5.42 -11.80 12.57
N VAL A 92 -5.32 -11.39 11.31
CA VAL A 92 -4.07 -11.28 10.58
C VAL A 92 -3.97 -9.90 9.95
N VAL A 93 -2.85 -9.23 10.19
CA VAL A 93 -2.54 -7.93 9.61
C VAL A 93 -1.38 -8.07 8.63
N TYR A 94 -1.53 -7.46 7.47
CA TYR A 94 -0.50 -7.32 6.44
C TYR A 94 -0.13 -5.84 6.38
N ASP A 95 1.07 -5.52 6.84
CA ASP A 95 1.61 -4.15 6.89
C ASP A 95 2.93 -4.14 6.12
N GLY A 96 2.89 -3.70 4.87
CA GLY A 96 4.00 -3.80 3.93
C GLY A 96 4.55 -5.24 3.84
N PRO A 97 5.84 -5.48 4.13
CA PRO A 97 6.43 -6.82 4.07
C PRO A 97 6.09 -7.70 5.27
N TYR A 98 5.41 -7.15 6.29
CA TYR A 98 5.16 -7.82 7.57
C TYR A 98 3.78 -8.47 7.61
N VAL A 99 3.71 -9.59 8.33
CA VAL A 99 2.49 -10.35 8.61
C VAL A 99 2.40 -10.58 10.10
N VAL A 100 1.44 -9.91 10.76
CA VAL A 100 1.22 -9.99 12.21
C VAL A 100 -0.05 -10.79 12.46
N THR A 101 0.06 -11.90 13.18
CA THR A 101 -1.09 -12.75 13.52
C THR A 101 -1.38 -12.68 15.01
N GLY A 102 -2.64 -12.71 15.41
CA GLY A 102 -3.03 -12.76 16.81
C GLY A 102 -4.54 -12.87 16.98
N ASN A 103 -5.03 -12.48 18.16
CA ASN A 103 -6.45 -12.43 18.43
C ASN A 103 -6.89 -11.09 19.03
N MET A 104 -8.19 -10.81 18.92
CA MET A 104 -8.88 -9.72 19.58
C MET A 104 -10.05 -10.25 20.40
N GLU A 105 -10.22 -9.70 21.59
CA GLU A 105 -11.39 -9.95 22.44
C GLU A 105 -12.36 -8.77 22.31
N LEU A 106 -13.48 -8.97 21.63
CA LEU A 106 -14.45 -7.92 21.31
C LEU A 106 -15.69 -8.02 22.20
N GLY A 107 -16.17 -6.89 22.74
CA GLY A 107 -17.40 -6.86 23.52
C GLY A 107 -18.65 -7.28 22.71
N LYS A 108 -19.67 -7.85 23.37
CA LYS A 108 -20.91 -8.26 22.68
C LYS A 108 -21.91 -7.13 22.48
N ILE A 109 -21.93 -6.14 23.37
CA ILE A 109 -22.82 -4.96 23.26
C ILE A 109 -22.22 -3.94 22.29
N ALA A 110 -20.94 -3.68 22.44
CA ALA A 110 -20.11 -2.88 21.56
C ALA A 110 -18.86 -3.71 21.23
N PRO A 111 -18.59 -4.05 19.95
CA PRO A 111 -17.43 -4.84 19.52
C PRO A 111 -16.06 -4.13 19.68
N GLU A 112 -15.84 -3.43 20.78
CA GLU A 112 -14.57 -2.79 21.09
C GLU A 112 -13.51 -3.85 21.47
N PRO A 113 -12.29 -3.77 20.91
CA PRO A 113 -11.19 -4.64 21.31
C PRO A 113 -10.69 -4.25 22.70
N THR A 114 -11.02 -5.06 23.70
CA THR A 114 -10.67 -4.81 25.12
C THR A 114 -9.59 -5.76 25.64
N GLY A 115 -9.13 -6.69 24.81
CA GLY A 115 -8.11 -7.69 25.11
C GLY A 115 -7.58 -8.37 23.86
N GLY A 116 -6.77 -9.42 24.03
CA GLY A 116 -6.09 -10.17 22.97
C GLY A 116 -4.57 -9.94 22.87
N SER A 117 -3.96 -10.47 21.81
CA SER A 117 -2.51 -10.51 21.55
C SER A 117 -1.80 -9.15 21.64
N GLU A 118 -0.61 -9.11 22.25
CA GLU A 118 0.17 -7.88 22.47
C GLU A 118 0.69 -7.30 21.15
N GLU A 119 1.11 -8.15 20.21
CA GLU A 119 1.65 -7.79 18.90
C GLU A 119 0.61 -7.04 18.04
N LEU A 120 -0.68 -7.25 18.33
CA LEU A 120 -1.78 -6.52 17.68
C LEU A 120 -2.09 -5.18 18.35
N GLY A 121 -1.34 -4.74 19.36
CA GLY A 121 -1.58 -3.50 20.11
C GLY A 121 -1.87 -2.26 19.23
N PRO A 122 -0.94 -1.85 18.36
CA PRO A 122 -1.15 -0.69 17.47
C PRO A 122 -2.37 -0.86 16.55
N TYR A 123 -2.56 -2.06 16.00
CA TYR A 123 -3.64 -2.36 15.08
C TYR A 123 -5.01 -2.41 15.76
N ARG A 124 -5.10 -2.91 17.00
CA ARG A 124 -6.30 -2.84 17.85
C ARG A 124 -6.69 -1.40 18.13
N SER A 125 -5.70 -0.53 18.38
CA SER A 125 -5.94 0.90 18.59
C SER A 125 -6.50 1.56 17.33
N ALA A 126 -5.92 1.27 16.15
CA ALA A 126 -6.43 1.73 14.87
C ALA A 126 -7.86 1.24 14.62
N PHE A 127 -8.12 -0.07 14.74
CA PHE A 127 -9.45 -0.67 14.58
C PHE A 127 -10.51 -0.04 15.50
N LYS A 128 -10.15 0.17 16.79
CA LYS A 128 -11.02 0.82 17.77
C LYS A 128 -11.37 2.25 17.36
N SER A 129 -10.38 2.99 16.86
CA SER A 129 -10.49 4.43 16.59
C SER A 129 -11.03 4.75 15.21
N SER A 130 -11.05 3.79 14.27
CA SER A 130 -11.56 3.97 12.90
C SER A 130 -12.86 3.20 12.63
N ILE A 131 -12.86 1.88 12.74
CA ILE A 131 -14.00 1.03 12.33
C ILE A 131 -15.08 0.98 13.43
N ILE A 132 -14.70 0.99 14.71
CA ILE A 132 -15.61 0.66 15.82
C ILE A 132 -16.12 1.87 16.62
N TRP A 133 -15.48 3.04 16.53
CA TRP A 133 -15.77 4.17 17.44
C TRP A 133 -17.25 4.63 17.42
N LEU A 134 -17.98 4.41 16.32
CA LEU A 134 -19.43 4.69 16.22
C LEU A 134 -20.26 3.92 17.26
N SER A 135 -19.72 2.85 17.85
CA SER A 135 -20.35 2.07 18.93
C SER A 135 -20.64 2.89 20.19
N SER A 136 -19.90 3.98 20.40
CA SER A 136 -20.18 4.96 21.46
C SER A 136 -21.53 5.67 21.27
N PHE A 137 -22.06 5.69 20.03
CA PHE A 137 -23.33 6.31 19.67
C PHE A 137 -24.40 5.28 19.31
N ALA A 138 -24.03 4.21 18.61
CA ALA A 138 -24.92 3.17 18.12
C ALA A 138 -24.38 1.77 18.49
N ASN A 139 -24.90 1.19 19.57
CA ASN A 139 -24.56 -0.16 20.04
C ASN A 139 -25.83 -1.00 20.27
N ALA A 140 -25.68 -2.28 20.62
CA ALA A 140 -26.81 -3.21 20.72
C ALA A 140 -27.91 -2.78 21.69
N ASP A 141 -27.56 -2.05 22.76
CA ASP A 141 -28.55 -1.52 23.73
C ASP A 141 -29.24 -0.24 23.21
N LYS A 142 -28.58 0.50 22.32
CA LYS A 142 -29.01 1.81 21.82
C LYS A 142 -28.83 1.89 20.29
N PRO A 143 -29.57 1.08 19.51
CA PRO A 143 -29.54 1.17 18.06
C PRO A 143 -30.01 2.55 17.59
N LYS A 144 -29.54 2.98 16.42
CA LYS A 144 -29.84 4.29 15.86
C LYS A 144 -30.59 4.17 14.54
N GLN A 145 -31.75 4.83 14.46
CA GLN A 145 -32.50 4.91 13.20
C GLN A 145 -31.82 5.88 12.23
N PHE A 146 -31.88 5.57 10.94
CA PHE A 146 -31.38 6.47 9.90
C PHE A 146 -32.21 7.74 9.74
N SER A 147 -33.50 7.68 10.11
CA SER A 147 -34.42 8.81 10.05
C SER A 147 -34.16 9.89 11.12
N VAL A 148 -33.40 9.59 12.17
CA VAL A 148 -33.15 10.56 13.26
C VAL A 148 -32.19 11.65 12.75
N PRO A 149 -32.47 12.94 12.97
CA PRO A 149 -31.65 14.03 12.47
C PRO A 149 -30.22 14.07 13.03
N SER A 150 -29.96 13.37 14.14
CA SER A 150 -28.60 13.22 14.68
C SER A 150 -28.48 12.00 15.58
N TRP A 151 -27.35 11.31 15.49
CA TRP A 151 -27.01 10.18 16.36
C TRP A 151 -26.31 10.61 17.66
N GLY A 152 -25.73 11.81 17.68
CA GLY A 152 -25.04 12.38 18.82
C GLY A 152 -24.06 13.50 18.41
N LYS A 153 -23.30 13.99 19.40
CA LYS A 153 -22.29 15.04 19.20
C LYS A 153 -20.89 14.53 19.50
N ILE A 154 -19.92 14.94 18.69
CA ILE A 154 -18.49 14.64 18.89
C ILE A 154 -17.87 15.79 19.67
N ALA A 155 -17.58 15.56 20.96
CA ALA A 155 -17.07 16.58 21.86
C ALA A 155 -15.67 17.10 21.43
N ASN A 156 -14.81 16.22 20.93
CA ASN A 156 -13.40 16.52 20.62
C ASN A 156 -13.18 17.43 19.40
N ILE A 157 -14.21 17.69 18.59
CA ILE A 157 -14.12 18.53 17.38
C ILE A 157 -15.12 19.69 17.39
N GLY A 158 -15.43 20.21 18.59
CA GLY A 158 -16.31 21.37 18.75
C GLY A 158 -17.80 21.03 18.79
N GLY A 159 -18.18 19.79 19.14
CA GLY A 159 -19.57 19.40 19.36
C GLY A 159 -20.39 19.18 18.08
N GLN A 160 -19.71 18.88 16.97
CA GLN A 160 -20.31 18.58 15.67
C GLN A 160 -21.24 17.36 15.75
N GLN A 161 -22.31 17.38 14.97
CA GLN A 161 -23.32 16.33 14.99
C GLN A 161 -22.96 15.20 14.02
N ILE A 162 -23.21 13.96 14.45
CA ILE A 162 -23.18 12.78 13.60
C ILE A 162 -24.54 12.66 12.95
N ILE A 163 -24.60 12.81 11.63
CA ILE A 163 -25.84 12.95 10.88
C ILE A 163 -25.93 11.87 9.80
N PRO A 164 -26.98 11.05 9.78
CA PRO A 164 -27.35 10.29 8.59
C PRO A 164 -27.81 11.27 7.49
N THR A 165 -27.09 11.29 6.37
CA THR A 165 -27.26 12.30 5.32
C THR A 165 -28.15 11.80 4.20
N GLU A 166 -27.80 10.68 3.57
CA GLU A 166 -28.54 10.13 2.43
C GLU A 166 -28.27 8.63 2.23
N MET A 167 -29.11 7.99 1.43
CA MET A 167 -28.84 6.66 0.89
C MET A 167 -28.00 6.79 -0.38
N GLU A 168 -26.94 6.02 -0.48
CA GLU A 168 -26.03 6.02 -1.62
C GLU A 168 -25.68 4.57 -1.99
N THR A 169 -25.72 4.27 -3.30
CA THR A 169 -25.18 3.01 -3.82
C THR A 169 -23.69 3.18 -4.04
N ILE A 170 -22.89 2.49 -3.24
CA ILE A 170 -21.43 2.50 -3.38
C ILE A 170 -20.92 1.16 -3.89
N THR A 171 -19.81 1.20 -4.62
CA THR A 171 -19.08 0.00 -5.04
C THR A 171 -17.72 0.01 -4.38
N ILE A 172 -17.43 -1.08 -3.68
CA ILE A 172 -16.17 -1.37 -2.99
C ILE A 172 -15.71 -2.78 -3.41
N PRO A 173 -14.47 -3.21 -3.10
CA PRO A 173 -13.99 -4.53 -3.54
C PRO A 173 -14.85 -5.69 -3.03
N ALA A 174 -15.46 -5.57 -1.84
CA ALA A 174 -16.38 -6.55 -1.30
C ALA A 174 -17.74 -6.64 -2.04
N GLY A 175 -18.06 -5.69 -2.92
CA GLY A 175 -19.31 -5.67 -3.69
C GLY A 175 -19.96 -4.29 -3.83
N THR A 176 -21.16 -4.28 -4.40
CA THR A 176 -22.00 -3.08 -4.53
C THR A 176 -23.13 -3.14 -3.51
N TYR A 177 -23.26 -2.08 -2.71
CA TYR A 177 -24.19 -2.02 -1.58
C TYR A 177 -24.99 -0.72 -1.60
N GLU A 178 -26.26 -0.80 -1.24
CA GLU A 178 -27.06 0.38 -0.90
C GLU A 178 -26.82 0.73 0.56
N THR A 179 -26.20 1.88 0.82
CA THR A 179 -25.68 2.25 2.14
C THR A 179 -26.25 3.56 2.62
N ALA A 180 -26.36 3.71 3.94
CA ALA A 180 -26.61 5.00 4.55
C ALA A 180 -25.27 5.71 4.78
N ARG A 181 -25.12 6.92 4.23
CA ARG A 181 -23.95 7.76 4.51
C ARG A 181 -24.18 8.55 5.79
N VAL A 182 -23.29 8.36 6.76
CA VAL A 182 -23.24 9.09 8.02
C VAL A 182 -22.10 10.09 7.95
N SER A 183 -22.40 11.37 8.14
CA SER A 183 -21.46 12.46 7.93
C SER A 183 -21.37 13.39 9.13
N TRP A 184 -20.22 14.04 9.28
CA TRP A 184 -19.99 15.17 10.17
C TRP A 184 -18.90 16.08 9.59
N ARG A 185 -18.85 17.34 10.03
CA ARG A 185 -17.90 18.32 9.50
C ARG A 185 -16.70 18.49 10.42
N THR A 186 -15.50 18.37 9.89
CA THR A 186 -14.23 18.49 10.63
C THR A 186 -13.22 19.27 9.79
N GLY A 187 -12.56 20.28 10.37
CA GLY A 187 -11.51 21.04 9.65
C GLY A 187 -11.99 21.76 8.38
N GLY A 188 -13.29 22.05 8.27
CA GLY A 188 -13.88 22.63 7.04
C GLY A 188 -14.11 21.63 5.91
N GLN A 189 -14.00 20.33 6.16
CA GLN A 189 -14.33 19.25 5.23
C GLN A 189 -15.38 18.31 5.83
N ASP A 190 -16.11 17.59 4.98
CA ASP A 190 -17.09 16.61 5.42
C ASP A 190 -16.45 15.22 5.52
N SER A 191 -16.41 14.68 6.74
CA SER A 191 -16.03 13.31 7.01
C SER A 191 -17.24 12.40 6.81
N ASN A 192 -17.03 11.23 6.22
CA ASN A 192 -18.10 10.32 5.81
C ASN A 192 -17.79 8.88 6.21
N VAL A 193 -18.82 8.17 6.66
CA VAL A 193 -18.80 6.74 6.96
C VAL A 193 -20.05 6.11 6.32
N TRP A 194 -19.88 5.03 5.59
CA TRP A 194 -20.98 4.31 4.95
C TRP A 194 -21.29 3.05 5.75
N VAL A 195 -22.53 2.94 6.19
CA VAL A 195 -23.05 1.81 6.97
C VAL A 195 -24.18 1.12 6.22
N LEU A 196 -24.33 -0.18 6.47
CA LEU A 196 -25.33 -1.02 5.83
C LEU A 196 -26.26 -1.58 6.90
N ASP A 197 -27.57 -1.36 6.73
CA ASP A 197 -28.61 -1.94 7.60
C ASP A 197 -28.47 -3.47 7.64
N GLY A 198 -28.47 -4.04 8.84
CA GLY A 198 -28.34 -5.48 9.01
C GLY A 198 -26.90 -6.02 8.88
N PHE A 199 -25.88 -5.17 8.74
CA PHE A 199 -24.49 -5.58 8.58
C PHE A 199 -23.61 -5.13 9.76
N PRO A 200 -22.67 -5.95 10.26
CA PRO A 200 -22.01 -5.70 11.55
C PRO A 200 -21.19 -4.41 11.66
N PHE A 201 -20.42 -4.07 10.63
CA PHE A 201 -19.42 -3.01 10.70
C PHE A 201 -19.59 -2.02 9.54
N PRO A 202 -19.18 -0.75 9.69
CA PRO A 202 -19.13 0.15 8.54
C PRO A 202 -18.29 -0.46 7.41
N ILE A 203 -18.68 -0.21 6.17
CA ILE A 203 -18.04 -0.86 5.01
C ILE A 203 -17.07 0.06 4.27
N LYS A 204 -17.16 1.37 4.51
CA LYS A 204 -16.25 2.39 3.98
C LYS A 204 -16.23 3.60 4.89
N ALA A 205 -15.10 4.29 4.98
CA ALA A 205 -15.01 5.63 5.56
C ALA A 205 -13.91 6.45 4.90
N PHE A 206 -14.10 7.77 4.92
CA PHE A 206 -13.07 8.74 4.58
C PHE A 206 -13.28 9.98 5.45
N THR A 207 -12.31 10.29 6.30
CA THR A 207 -12.46 11.28 7.37
C THR A 207 -11.24 12.18 7.49
N TYR A 208 -11.41 13.31 8.16
CA TYR A 208 -10.42 14.38 8.20
C TYR A 208 -10.10 14.82 9.63
N VAL A 209 -8.83 15.12 9.88
CA VAL A 209 -8.38 15.65 11.18
C VAL A 209 -8.91 17.07 11.36
N HIS A 210 -9.22 17.43 12.60
CA HIS A 210 -9.57 18.81 12.93
C HIS A 210 -8.33 19.72 12.89
N VAL A 211 -8.29 20.64 11.91
CA VAL A 211 -7.25 21.67 11.79
C VAL A 211 -7.82 23.07 11.98
N SER A 212 -7.00 24.00 12.50
CA SER A 212 -7.36 25.42 12.64
C SER A 212 -7.19 26.22 11.33
N SER A 213 -6.41 25.70 10.38
CA SER A 213 -6.12 26.31 9.08
C SER A 213 -5.43 25.30 8.15
N GLY A 214 -5.55 25.48 6.83
CA GLY A 214 -4.95 24.59 5.82
C GLY A 214 -5.90 23.49 5.34
N LEU A 215 -5.42 22.63 4.43
CA LEU A 215 -6.15 21.43 4.04
C LEU A 215 -6.00 20.39 5.17
N PRO A 216 -7.09 19.91 5.79
CA PRO A 216 -6.98 18.91 6.84
C PRO A 216 -6.45 17.59 6.25
N PRO A 217 -5.48 16.93 6.90
CA PRO A 217 -5.06 15.59 6.50
C PRO A 217 -6.17 14.57 6.79
N THR A 218 -6.08 13.42 6.13
CA THR A 218 -6.94 12.27 6.41
C THR A 218 -6.75 11.82 7.85
N GLU A 219 -7.84 11.64 8.60
CA GLU A 219 -7.78 11.10 9.97
C GLU A 219 -7.79 9.56 9.94
N TYR A 220 -8.74 8.98 9.20
CA TYR A 220 -8.71 7.58 8.81
C TYR A 220 -9.47 7.37 7.51
N GLU A 221 -9.04 6.35 6.80
CA GLU A 221 -9.74 5.82 5.64
C GLU A 221 -9.79 4.30 5.78
N PHE A 222 -10.91 3.70 5.42
CA PHE A 222 -10.96 2.26 5.28
C PHE A 222 -11.99 1.85 4.24
N GLN A 223 -11.77 0.67 3.68
CA GLN A 223 -12.74 0.01 2.81
C GLN A 223 -12.77 -1.50 3.08
N LEU A 224 -13.97 -2.06 3.06
CA LEU A 224 -14.17 -3.50 3.16
C LEU A 224 -13.77 -4.15 1.83
N LEU A 225 -12.77 -5.01 1.89
CA LEU A 225 -12.21 -5.75 0.75
C LEU A 225 -12.96 -7.04 0.47
N ASP A 226 -13.36 -7.76 1.51
CA ASP A 226 -14.05 -9.05 1.40
C ASP A 226 -14.89 -9.31 2.67
N TYR A 227 -16.02 -9.98 2.50
CA TYR A 227 -16.87 -10.46 3.59
C TYR A 227 -17.41 -11.84 3.27
N LYS A 228 -17.27 -12.76 4.23
CA LYS A 228 -17.80 -14.13 4.11
C LYS A 228 -18.49 -14.52 5.38
N GLU A 229 -19.65 -15.16 5.23
CA GLU A 229 -20.40 -15.72 6.33
C GLU A 229 -20.11 -17.22 6.51
N ASN A 230 -20.31 -17.71 7.73
CA ASN A 230 -20.29 -19.14 8.03
C ASN A 230 -18.96 -19.83 7.65
N VAL A 231 -17.84 -19.13 7.78
CA VAL A 231 -16.50 -19.69 7.63
C VAL A 231 -16.24 -20.59 8.85
N LEU A 232 -16.34 -21.91 8.67
CA LEU A 232 -16.30 -22.88 9.76
C LEU A 232 -14.90 -23.25 10.23
N VAL A 233 -13.89 -23.01 9.40
CA VAL A 233 -12.48 -23.32 9.69
C VAL A 233 -11.73 -22.02 9.69
N ASN A 234 -10.91 -21.80 10.72
CA ASN A 234 -10.05 -20.63 10.82
C ASN A 234 -9.38 -20.38 9.47
N PRO A 235 -9.56 -19.25 8.77
CA PRO A 235 -8.98 -19.05 7.45
C PRO A 235 -7.45 -18.90 7.50
N PHE A 236 -6.88 -18.62 8.68
CA PHE A 236 -5.50 -18.18 8.86
C PHE A 236 -4.47 -19.27 9.21
N THR A 237 -4.86 -20.52 9.47
CA THR A 237 -3.85 -21.58 9.69
C THR A 237 -2.96 -21.75 8.45
N GLY A 238 -1.66 -21.84 8.71
CA GLY A 238 -0.62 -21.90 7.67
C GLY A 238 -0.02 -20.54 7.32
N ILE A 239 -0.60 -19.44 7.80
CA ILE A 239 0.05 -18.12 7.73
C ILE A 239 1.19 -18.11 8.74
N VAL A 240 2.40 -17.85 8.25
CA VAL A 240 3.61 -17.72 9.07
C VAL A 240 3.79 -16.24 9.40
N PRO A 241 3.85 -15.86 10.69
CA PRO A 241 4.09 -14.48 11.07
C PRO A 241 5.46 -14.02 10.56
N LYS A 242 5.48 -12.82 9.98
CA LYS A 242 6.68 -12.07 9.67
C LYS A 242 6.55 -10.74 10.42
N LEU A 243 6.95 -10.74 11.68
CA LEU A 243 6.80 -9.57 12.52
C LEU A 243 7.81 -8.49 12.08
N PRO A 244 7.49 -7.20 12.22
CA PRO A 244 8.52 -6.18 12.27
C PRO A 244 9.56 -6.61 13.29
N GLY A 245 10.85 -6.44 12.95
CA GLY A 245 11.92 -6.83 13.86
C GLY A 245 11.64 -6.19 15.22
N VAL A 246 11.45 -7.01 16.24
CA VAL A 246 11.30 -6.53 17.62
C VAL A 246 12.71 -6.37 18.13
N GLY A 247 13.00 -5.23 18.77
CA GLY A 247 14.27 -5.06 19.48
C GLY A 247 14.56 -6.29 20.35
N GLN A 248 15.81 -6.76 20.35
CA GLN A 248 16.20 -7.94 21.14
C GLN A 248 15.79 -7.79 22.63
N GLU A 249 15.54 -8.91 23.31
CA GLU A 249 15.27 -8.87 24.76
C GLU A 249 16.43 -8.17 25.50
N GLY A 250 16.10 -7.18 26.33
CA GLY A 250 17.09 -6.40 27.08
C GLY A 250 17.39 -5.00 26.54
N CYS A 251 16.79 -4.58 25.42
CA CYS A 251 16.92 -3.21 24.92
C CYS A 251 16.42 -2.16 25.94
N VAL A 252 17.12 -1.02 26.00
CA VAL A 252 16.78 0.11 26.87
C VAL A 252 15.44 0.72 26.46
N GLN A 253 14.48 0.75 27.38
CA GLN A 253 13.12 1.27 27.13
C GLN A 253 12.94 2.74 27.56
N ASN A 254 13.82 3.26 28.43
CA ASN A 254 13.75 4.63 28.92
C ASN A 254 15.07 5.32 28.64
N TYR A 255 15.04 6.34 27.78
CA TYR A 255 16.21 7.08 27.33
C TYR A 255 15.86 8.55 27.10
N GLU A 256 16.87 9.42 27.13
CA GLU A 256 16.73 10.80 26.68
C GLU A 256 16.93 10.85 25.16
N LEU A 257 16.07 11.62 24.47
CA LEU A 257 16.19 11.82 23.03
C LEU A 257 17.33 12.79 22.73
N VAL A 258 18.16 12.44 21.75
CA VAL A 258 19.11 13.37 21.14
C VAL A 258 18.35 14.28 20.19
N ASP A 259 18.48 15.61 20.34
CA ASP A 259 17.78 16.60 19.52
C ASP A 259 18.78 17.32 18.58
N ILE A 260 18.59 17.15 17.27
CA ILE A 260 19.43 17.72 16.21
C ILE A 260 18.56 18.59 15.31
N LYS A 261 18.85 19.89 15.28
CA LYS A 261 18.21 20.84 14.35
C LYS A 261 19.25 21.51 13.47
N LYS A 262 19.23 21.22 12.16
CA LYS A 262 20.22 21.72 11.19
C LYS A 262 19.57 21.96 9.82
N PRO A 263 20.09 22.92 9.03
CA PRO A 263 19.76 22.96 7.61
C PRO A 263 20.34 21.74 6.89
N THR A 264 19.73 21.37 5.77
CA THR A 264 20.25 20.37 4.85
C THR A 264 21.49 20.88 4.09
N THR A 265 22.23 19.98 3.45
CA THR A 265 23.51 20.28 2.78
C THR A 265 23.42 21.41 1.75
N ASN A 266 22.36 21.44 0.94
CA ASN A 266 22.12 22.49 -0.05
C ASN A 266 21.22 23.63 0.49
N PHE A 267 20.90 23.63 1.79
CA PHE A 267 20.03 24.60 2.46
C PHE A 267 18.61 24.69 1.87
N ASN A 268 18.14 23.62 1.23
CA ASN A 268 16.77 23.56 0.72
C ASN A 268 15.73 23.43 1.84
N TYR A 269 16.12 22.82 2.97
CA TYR A 269 15.21 22.52 4.08
C TYR A 269 15.88 22.76 5.44
N ILE A 270 15.06 22.91 6.49
CA ILE A 270 15.50 22.80 7.89
C ILE A 270 14.94 21.49 8.43
N ILE A 271 15.80 20.62 8.94
CA ILE A 271 15.38 19.34 9.53
C ILE A 271 15.64 19.37 11.03
N GLU A 272 14.62 19.03 11.81
CA GLU A 272 14.71 18.75 13.24
C GLU A 272 14.49 17.25 13.44
N VAL A 273 15.55 16.52 13.80
CA VAL A 273 15.53 15.09 14.10
C VAL A 273 15.73 14.89 15.59
N LYS A 274 14.81 14.17 16.22
CA LYS A 274 15.01 13.62 17.57
C LYS A 274 15.09 12.12 17.47
N TYR A 275 16.10 11.52 18.07
CA TYR A 275 16.21 10.07 18.08
C TYR A 275 16.63 9.53 19.44
N GLY A 276 16.29 8.27 19.70
CA GLY A 276 16.72 7.57 20.89
C GLY A 276 16.65 6.05 20.75
N PRO A 277 17.42 5.29 21.54
CA PRO A 277 18.41 5.76 22.51
C PRO A 277 19.64 6.41 21.84
N PRO A 278 20.45 7.22 22.57
CA PRO A 278 21.65 7.86 22.00
C PRO A 278 22.74 6.88 21.53
N GLU A 279 22.84 5.73 22.20
CA GLU A 279 23.78 4.65 21.92
C GLU A 279 23.01 3.33 21.80
N PRO A 280 22.31 3.07 20.69
CA PRO A 280 21.53 1.85 20.51
C PRO A 280 22.46 0.64 20.31
N ASP A 281 22.06 -0.51 20.88
CA ASP A 281 22.75 -1.78 20.65
C ASP A 281 22.34 -2.40 19.31
N VAL A 282 23.24 -3.20 18.72
CA VAL A 282 22.91 -4.02 17.53
C VAL A 282 21.69 -4.89 17.82
N GLY A 283 20.68 -4.83 16.93
CA GLY A 283 19.42 -5.55 17.09
C GLY A 283 18.38 -4.85 17.99
N CYS A 284 18.67 -3.67 18.54
CA CYS A 284 17.69 -2.82 19.23
C CYS A 284 17.08 -1.78 18.29
N GLU A 285 16.01 -1.12 18.76
CA GLU A 285 15.31 -0.08 18.02
C GLU A 285 15.97 1.31 18.21
N ILE A 286 15.98 2.10 17.14
CA ILE A 286 16.09 3.55 17.18
C ILE A 286 14.70 4.11 16.89
N GLU A 287 14.17 4.87 17.82
CA GLU A 287 12.98 5.70 17.65
C GLU A 287 13.36 7.04 17.02
N TRP A 288 12.60 7.48 16.02
CA TRP A 288 12.85 8.69 15.23
C TRP A 288 11.64 9.61 15.26
N PHE A 289 11.88 10.89 15.52
CA PHE A 289 10.95 11.99 15.30
C PHE A 289 11.59 12.97 14.31
N ILE A 290 11.05 13.07 13.10
CA ILE A 290 11.64 13.88 12.03
C ILE A 290 10.65 14.97 11.65
N SER A 291 11.08 16.23 11.70
CA SER A 291 10.31 17.39 11.25
C SER A 291 11.00 18.04 10.06
N PHE A 292 10.32 18.05 8.91
CA PHE A 292 10.72 18.72 7.68
C PHE A 292 10.13 20.14 7.67
N LYS A 293 10.99 21.16 7.67
CA LYS A 293 10.59 22.56 7.80
C LYS A 293 11.09 23.43 6.66
N SER A 294 10.34 24.49 6.39
CA SER A 294 10.69 25.53 5.42
C SER A 294 12.06 26.14 5.73
N LYS A 295 12.89 26.33 4.69
CA LYS A 295 14.16 27.06 4.83
C LYS A 295 14.00 28.52 5.29
N PHE A 296 12.79 29.06 5.18
CA PHE A 296 12.47 30.43 5.56
C PHE A 296 11.88 30.54 6.97
N SER A 297 11.45 29.43 7.58
CA SER A 297 10.71 29.44 8.84
C SER A 297 10.93 28.17 9.65
N GLU A 298 11.40 28.33 10.89
CA GLU A 298 11.65 27.23 11.82
C GLU A 298 10.39 26.63 12.47
N THR A 299 9.22 27.18 12.16
CA THR A 299 7.91 26.74 12.69
C THR A 299 6.98 26.22 11.61
N GLU A 300 7.32 26.43 10.34
CA GLU A 300 6.49 26.01 9.21
C GLU A 300 6.91 24.62 8.75
N PHE A 301 6.01 23.65 8.96
CA PHE A 301 6.17 22.29 8.44
C PHE A 301 5.91 22.27 6.93
N LEU A 302 6.72 21.50 6.22
CA LEU A 302 6.48 21.18 4.83
C LEU A 302 5.42 20.09 4.73
N SER A 303 4.81 19.94 3.56
CA SER A 303 3.88 18.84 3.30
C SER A 303 4.36 18.07 2.09
N GLN A 304 3.87 16.83 1.95
CA GLN A 304 4.15 15.99 0.79
C GLN A 304 5.64 15.71 0.56
N VAL A 305 6.39 15.46 1.64
CA VAL A 305 7.85 15.24 1.54
C VAL A 305 8.11 13.77 1.19
N GLN A 306 8.83 13.52 0.10
CA GLN A 306 9.37 12.21 -0.23
C GLN A 306 10.81 12.11 0.29
N TYR A 307 11.11 11.10 1.10
CA TYR A 307 12.41 10.95 1.77
C TYR A 307 12.79 9.49 2.01
N ASP A 308 14.02 9.23 2.43
CA ASP A 308 14.48 7.95 2.94
C ASP A 308 15.46 8.20 4.09
N ILE A 309 15.67 7.18 4.91
CA ILE A 309 16.75 7.13 5.88
C ILE A 309 17.71 6.06 5.37
N ILE A 310 18.89 6.48 4.94
CA ILE A 310 19.89 5.56 4.37
C ILE A 310 21.12 5.49 5.28
N VAL A 311 21.83 4.37 5.20
CA VAL A 311 23.14 4.19 5.84
C VAL A 311 24.21 4.20 4.76
N VAL A 312 25.25 5.00 4.94
CA VAL A 312 26.33 5.17 3.97
C VAL A 312 27.66 4.67 4.52
N ASP A 313 28.62 4.45 3.62
CA ASP A 313 29.97 4.06 4.00
C ASP A 313 30.78 5.22 4.59
N ASP A 314 31.96 4.92 5.14
CA ASP A 314 32.88 5.92 5.73
C ASP A 314 33.37 6.96 4.71
N ASN A 315 33.19 6.70 3.41
CA ASN A 315 33.53 7.63 2.32
C ASN A 315 32.34 8.54 1.94
N PHE A 316 31.20 8.39 2.62
CA PHE A 316 29.95 9.11 2.34
C PHE A 316 29.43 8.91 0.92
N ASN A 317 29.59 7.71 0.37
CA ASN A 317 28.94 7.35 -0.89
C ASN A 317 27.43 7.19 -0.64
N ILE A 318 26.67 8.23 -0.99
CA ILE A 318 25.20 8.26 -0.85
C ILE A 318 24.53 7.27 -1.81
N LEU A 319 25.12 7.07 -2.99
CA LEU A 319 24.60 6.19 -4.02
C LEU A 319 25.72 5.29 -4.58
N PRO A 320 25.58 3.95 -4.52
CA PRO A 320 24.54 3.21 -3.79
C PRO A 320 24.76 3.28 -2.26
N PRO A 321 23.70 3.38 -1.43
CA PRO A 321 23.83 3.31 0.02
C PRO A 321 24.15 1.87 0.47
N LEU A 322 24.71 1.71 1.67
CA LEU A 322 24.89 0.40 2.31
C LEU A 322 23.53 -0.22 2.69
N ARG A 323 22.57 0.61 3.10
CA ARG A 323 21.22 0.21 3.47
C ARG A 323 20.25 1.36 3.20
N SER A 324 19.03 1.02 2.79
CA SER A 324 17.90 1.94 2.68
C SER A 324 16.79 1.43 3.59
N LEU A 325 16.27 2.28 4.48
CA LEU A 325 15.18 1.90 5.37
C LEU A 325 13.87 1.78 4.60
N ALA A 326 13.63 2.61 3.58
CA ALA A 326 12.50 2.41 2.68
C ALA A 326 12.61 1.07 1.94
N GLY A 327 13.82 0.72 1.46
CA GLY A 327 14.09 -0.56 0.79
C GLY A 327 13.93 -1.77 1.71
N ASP A 328 14.26 -1.65 2.99
CA ASP A 328 13.97 -2.67 4.01
C ASP A 328 12.45 -2.95 4.15
N GLU A 329 11.62 -1.94 3.88
CA GLU A 329 10.16 -2.06 3.83
C GLU A 329 9.61 -2.37 2.43
N GLU A 330 10.48 -2.71 1.47
CA GLU A 330 10.12 -2.94 0.06
C GLU A 330 9.47 -1.71 -0.61
N LYS A 331 9.80 -0.50 -0.13
CA LYS A 331 9.35 0.80 -0.64
C LYS A 331 10.47 1.51 -1.41
N ASN A 332 10.10 2.34 -2.38
CA ASN A 332 11.04 3.19 -3.12
C ASN A 332 11.51 4.41 -2.30
N PHE A 333 10.62 4.93 -1.45
CA PHE A 333 10.85 6.04 -0.53
C PHE A 333 9.77 6.01 0.56
N PHE A 334 10.00 6.73 1.65
CA PHE A 334 8.99 7.11 2.62
C PHE A 334 8.32 8.43 2.25
N TYR A 335 7.07 8.59 2.68
CA TYR A 335 6.27 9.77 2.42
C TYR A 335 5.82 10.42 3.73
N ALA A 336 6.01 11.73 3.87
CA ALA A 336 5.55 12.53 5.01
C ALA A 336 4.51 13.56 4.52
N PRO A 337 3.21 13.22 4.58
CA PRO A 337 2.11 14.11 4.20
C PRO A 337 2.15 15.45 4.93
N SER A 338 2.42 15.42 6.24
CA SER A 338 2.39 16.58 7.14
C SER A 338 3.76 17.19 7.44
N GLY A 339 4.84 16.60 6.89
CA GLY A 339 6.22 16.97 7.20
C GLY A 339 6.67 16.62 8.62
N PHE A 340 5.88 15.85 9.37
CA PHE A 340 6.29 15.27 10.63
C PHE A 340 6.18 13.74 10.56
N VAL A 341 7.18 13.04 11.06
CA VAL A 341 7.24 11.57 11.06
C VAL A 341 7.64 11.09 12.43
N HIS A 342 6.94 10.05 12.91
CA HIS A 342 7.35 9.22 14.04
C HIS A 342 7.48 7.78 13.56
N THR A 343 8.68 7.20 13.65
CA THR A 343 8.96 5.83 13.18
C THR A 343 10.08 5.18 13.98
N ASN A 344 10.20 3.85 13.90
CA ASN A 344 11.26 3.09 14.56
C ASN A 344 12.07 2.30 13.51
N THR A 345 13.34 2.03 13.78
CA THR A 345 14.15 1.12 12.97
C THR A 345 14.99 0.19 13.81
N ILE A 346 15.23 -1.03 13.32
CA ILE A 346 16.15 -1.97 13.96
C ILE A 346 17.57 -1.71 13.47
N VAL A 347 18.50 -1.59 14.41
CA VAL A 347 19.93 -1.49 14.14
C VAL A 347 20.43 -2.82 13.58
N LYS A 348 20.91 -2.80 12.34
CA LYS A 348 21.59 -3.93 11.67
C LYS A 348 23.07 -3.63 11.45
N GLU A 349 23.50 -2.43 11.82
CA GLU A 349 24.84 -1.91 11.62
C GLU A 349 25.81 -2.54 12.63
N ASN A 350 27.08 -2.71 12.23
CA ASN A 350 28.10 -3.24 13.13
C ASN A 350 28.42 -2.23 14.24
N PRO A 351 28.93 -2.69 15.41
CA PRO A 351 29.38 -1.79 16.46
C PRO A 351 30.43 -0.81 15.95
N GLY A 352 30.29 0.46 16.33
CA GLY A 352 31.07 1.57 15.76
C GLY A 352 30.20 2.80 15.50
N THR A 353 30.69 3.75 14.70
CA THR A 353 29.88 4.90 14.29
C THR A 353 29.16 4.56 12.99
N ALA A 354 27.83 4.52 13.02
CA ALA A 354 27.01 4.39 11.82
C ALA A 354 26.68 5.77 11.25
N HIS A 355 26.81 5.92 9.94
CA HIS A 355 26.54 7.15 9.21
C HIS A 355 25.13 7.10 8.60
N TYR A 356 24.14 7.59 9.34
CA TYR A 356 22.77 7.74 8.83
C TYR A 356 22.63 9.03 8.04
N VAL A 357 21.81 8.99 6.99
CA VAL A 357 21.49 10.16 6.16
C VAL A 357 19.99 10.21 5.97
N ILE A 358 19.37 11.31 6.38
CA ILE A 358 18.00 11.66 6.00
C ILE A 358 18.08 12.22 4.58
N TYR A 359 17.77 11.39 3.60
CA TYR A 359 17.82 11.73 2.18
C TYR A 359 16.45 12.22 1.72
N ILE A 360 16.38 13.40 1.13
CA ILE A 360 15.12 14.04 0.72
C ILE A 360 15.09 14.06 -0.80
N TYR A 361 14.12 13.38 -1.40
CA TYR A 361 13.90 13.39 -2.85
C TYR A 361 13.26 14.71 -3.30
N GLY A 362 12.42 15.31 -2.45
CA GLY A 362 11.79 16.62 -2.67
C GLY A 362 10.37 16.69 -2.11
N THR A 363 9.65 17.76 -2.44
CA THR A 363 8.24 17.95 -2.04
C THR A 363 7.31 17.77 -3.24
N SER A 364 6.52 16.70 -3.24
CA SER A 364 5.66 16.31 -4.38
C SER A 364 4.59 15.31 -3.92
N PRO A 365 3.41 15.26 -4.56
CA PRO A 365 2.44 14.18 -4.32
C PRO A 365 3.11 12.80 -4.43
N GLU A 366 2.66 11.84 -3.62
CA GLU A 366 3.33 10.54 -3.42
C GLU A 366 3.72 9.83 -4.73
N PHE A 367 2.88 9.86 -5.77
CA PHE A 367 3.16 9.18 -7.04
C PHE A 367 3.82 10.04 -8.12
N ILE A 368 4.26 11.25 -7.77
CA ILE A 368 4.89 12.18 -8.69
C ILE A 368 6.34 12.36 -8.29
N VAL A 369 7.26 12.07 -9.22
CA VAL A 369 8.70 12.22 -8.99
C VAL A 369 9.01 13.72 -8.78
N PRO A 370 9.61 14.11 -7.63
CA PRO A 370 9.99 15.49 -7.38
C PRO A 370 11.08 15.96 -8.36
N PRO A 371 11.21 17.27 -8.59
CA PRO A 371 12.31 17.81 -9.39
C PRO A 371 13.68 17.43 -8.79
N LEU A 372 14.63 17.01 -9.64
CA LEU A 372 15.97 16.59 -9.18
C LEU A 372 16.75 17.69 -8.44
N GLU A 373 16.41 18.96 -8.66
CA GLU A 373 17.03 20.13 -7.99
C GLU A 373 16.61 20.26 -6.52
N GLU A 374 15.52 19.61 -6.12
CA GLU A 374 15.04 19.58 -4.74
C GLU A 374 15.77 18.55 -3.88
N ILE A 375 16.53 17.64 -4.50
CA ILE A 375 17.28 16.61 -3.79
C ILE A 375 18.27 17.27 -2.80
N ASP A 376 18.16 16.86 -1.54
CA ASP A 376 19.03 17.33 -0.48
C ASP A 376 19.11 16.27 0.64
N TYR A 377 19.99 16.46 1.61
CA TYR A 377 20.13 15.50 2.71
C TYR A 377 20.67 16.13 3.99
N LEU A 378 20.46 15.42 5.10
CA LEU A 378 21.08 15.70 6.40
C LEU A 378 21.77 14.43 6.92
N GLN A 379 23.07 14.50 7.17
CA GLN A 379 23.84 13.43 7.81
C GLN A 379 23.74 13.49 9.34
N ILE A 380 23.64 12.31 9.95
CA ILE A 380 23.58 12.07 11.39
C ILE A 380 24.47 10.87 11.72
N ASP A 381 25.49 11.10 12.54
CA ASP A 381 26.36 10.03 13.03
C ASP A 381 25.81 9.49 14.35
N ILE A 382 25.59 8.18 14.42
CA ILE A 382 25.06 7.51 15.62
C ILE A 382 26.05 6.44 16.09
N PRO A 383 26.53 6.50 17.34
CA PRO A 383 27.34 5.44 17.92
C PRO A 383 26.49 4.19 18.20
N ILE A 384 26.90 3.05 17.65
CA ILE A 384 26.27 1.73 17.81
C ILE A 384 27.09 0.87 18.77
N SER A 385 26.42 0.32 19.77
CA SER A 385 26.99 -0.53 20.83
C SER A 385 26.65 -2.03 20.63
N GLY A 386 27.31 -2.92 21.39
CA GLY A 386 27.04 -4.37 21.36
C GLY A 386 28.14 -5.23 20.72
N GLU A 387 27.89 -6.55 20.60
CA GLU A 387 28.79 -7.52 19.95
C GLU A 387 28.40 -7.74 18.47
N SER A 388 29.38 -7.79 17.56
CA SER A 388 29.13 -8.06 16.13
C SER A 388 28.64 -9.51 15.93
N THR A 389 27.57 -9.69 15.16
CA THR A 389 27.02 -11.01 14.81
C THR A 389 27.70 -11.67 13.60
N THR A 390 28.73 -11.05 13.02
CA THR A 390 29.45 -11.65 11.88
C THR A 390 30.48 -12.67 12.36
N GLN A 391 30.14 -13.96 12.35
CA GLN A 391 31.18 -14.98 12.21
C GLN A 391 31.88 -14.78 10.85
N PRO A 392 33.22 -14.79 10.79
CA PRO A 392 33.92 -14.71 9.51
C PRO A 392 33.55 -15.93 8.64
N PRO A 393 33.42 -15.77 7.31
CA PRO A 393 33.05 -16.87 6.43
C PRO A 393 34.04 -18.03 6.56
N PRO A 394 33.57 -19.31 6.51
CA PRO A 394 34.45 -20.46 6.65
C PRO A 394 35.51 -20.45 5.55
N LYS A 395 36.78 -20.65 5.92
CA LYS A 395 37.86 -20.90 4.94
C LYS A 395 37.64 -22.28 4.31
N CYS A 396 37.28 -22.31 3.04
CA CYS A 396 37.19 -23.54 2.26
C CYS A 396 38.58 -24.15 1.99
N ASP A 397 38.63 -25.47 1.86
CA ASP A 397 39.84 -26.18 1.45
C ASP A 397 40.19 -25.90 -0.02
N PRO A 398 41.46 -26.11 -0.47
CA PRO A 398 41.94 -25.73 -1.81
C PRO A 398 41.15 -26.32 -3.00
N ASP A 399 40.48 -27.44 -2.74
CA ASP A 399 39.73 -28.23 -3.72
C ASP A 399 38.22 -27.87 -3.76
N GLU A 400 37.80 -26.91 -2.92
CA GLU A 400 36.44 -26.41 -2.80
C GLU A 400 36.36 -24.92 -3.20
N VAL A 401 35.16 -24.49 -3.59
CA VAL A 401 34.83 -23.08 -3.92
C VAL A 401 33.61 -22.68 -3.11
N LEU A 402 33.63 -21.45 -2.58
CA LEU A 402 32.51 -20.88 -1.84
C LEU A 402 31.37 -20.54 -2.81
N VAL A 403 30.23 -21.20 -2.66
CA VAL A 403 29.00 -20.92 -3.41
C VAL A 403 27.84 -20.90 -2.41
N ASN A 404 27.11 -19.78 -2.33
CA ASN A 404 26.01 -19.59 -1.37
C ASN A 404 26.38 -19.91 0.08
N GLU A 405 27.51 -19.36 0.55
CA GLU A 405 28.02 -19.55 1.92
C GLU A 405 28.38 -21.00 2.30
N GLN A 406 28.46 -21.91 1.32
CA GLN A 406 28.86 -23.30 1.48
C GLN A 406 30.03 -23.66 0.56
N CYS A 407 30.99 -24.44 1.06
CA CYS A 407 32.13 -24.91 0.27
C CYS A 407 31.74 -26.15 -0.56
N VAL A 408 31.93 -26.09 -1.88
CA VAL A 408 31.59 -27.19 -2.82
C VAL A 408 32.76 -27.56 -3.73
N LEU A 409 32.91 -28.85 -4.06
CA LEU A 409 34.03 -29.42 -4.82
C LEU A 409 34.05 -28.98 -6.29
N LYS A 410 35.24 -28.63 -6.82
CA LYS A 410 35.43 -28.30 -8.25
C LYS A 410 35.17 -29.51 -9.16
N GLN A 411 34.17 -29.45 -10.05
CA GLN A 411 33.87 -30.54 -11.00
C GLN A 411 34.55 -30.35 -12.38
N THR A 412 35.16 -31.43 -12.88
CA THR A 412 35.80 -31.57 -14.20
C THR A 412 34.90 -32.33 -15.19
N GLY A 413 34.44 -31.66 -16.26
CA GLY A 413 33.71 -32.23 -17.41
C GLY A 413 33.92 -31.36 -18.67
N PRO A 414 33.61 -31.84 -19.90
CA PRO A 414 34.06 -31.18 -21.13
C PRO A 414 33.40 -29.82 -21.30
N GLN A 415 34.21 -28.79 -21.60
CA GLN A 415 33.75 -27.43 -21.85
C GLN A 415 33.46 -27.26 -23.35
N CYS A 416 32.20 -27.00 -23.70
CA CYS A 416 31.88 -26.34 -24.96
C CYS A 416 32.35 -24.87 -24.89
N THR A 417 32.61 -24.25 -26.04
CA THR A 417 33.08 -22.86 -26.11
C THR A 417 31.99 -21.88 -25.65
N LEU A 418 32.33 -20.62 -25.38
CA LEU A 418 31.44 -19.61 -24.78
C LEU A 418 30.09 -19.44 -25.53
N ASP A 419 30.05 -19.89 -26.78
CA ASP A 419 28.93 -19.71 -27.72
C ASP A 419 28.24 -21.03 -28.11
N GLU A 420 28.54 -22.12 -27.39
CA GLU A 420 27.99 -23.47 -27.61
C GLU A 420 27.59 -24.11 -26.27
N ILE A 421 26.45 -24.82 -26.25
CA ILE A 421 25.97 -25.54 -25.06
C ILE A 421 25.91 -27.04 -25.33
N LEU A 422 26.44 -27.84 -24.39
CA LEU A 422 26.46 -29.31 -24.47
C LEU A 422 25.06 -29.85 -24.20
N LYS A 423 24.46 -30.50 -25.18
CA LYS A 423 23.12 -31.09 -25.05
C LYS A 423 23.14 -32.50 -25.63
N ASP A 424 22.74 -33.47 -24.81
CA ASP A 424 22.76 -34.91 -25.14
C ASP A 424 24.13 -35.44 -25.62
N GLY A 425 25.23 -34.82 -25.18
CA GLY A 425 26.59 -35.26 -25.50
C GLY A 425 27.20 -34.66 -26.77
N GLU A 426 26.53 -33.71 -27.43
CA GLU A 426 27.06 -32.93 -28.56
C GLU A 426 26.99 -31.41 -28.28
N CYS A 427 27.98 -30.65 -28.77
CA CYS A 427 27.99 -29.17 -28.66
C CYS A 427 27.21 -28.56 -29.83
N VAL A 428 26.28 -27.66 -29.54
CA VAL A 428 25.41 -26.98 -30.54
C VAL A 428 25.55 -25.46 -30.41
N SER A 429 25.65 -24.76 -31.55
CA SER A 429 25.92 -23.31 -31.64
C SER A 429 24.73 -22.40 -31.35
N ILE A 430 24.98 -21.33 -30.59
CA ILE A 430 23.97 -20.36 -30.12
C ILE A 430 23.32 -19.57 -31.28
N GLU A 431 23.98 -19.39 -32.43
CA GLU A 431 23.40 -18.68 -33.59
C GLU A 431 22.26 -19.44 -34.27
N SER A 432 22.15 -20.77 -34.11
CA SER A 432 20.95 -21.50 -34.53
C SER A 432 19.71 -21.17 -33.69
N LEU A 433 19.90 -20.42 -32.60
CA LEU A 433 18.87 -20.02 -31.65
C LEU A 433 18.55 -18.50 -31.73
N THR A 434 19.30 -17.69 -32.47
CA THR A 434 19.13 -16.22 -32.48
C THR A 434 18.93 -15.68 -33.90
N GLY A 435 17.67 -15.45 -34.29
CA GLY A 435 17.34 -14.47 -35.31
C GLY A 435 17.33 -13.08 -34.68
N ASP A 436 18.18 -12.19 -35.21
CA ASP A 436 18.37 -10.82 -34.73
C ASP A 436 17.42 -9.86 -35.49
N SER A 437 16.70 -9.01 -34.77
CA SER A 437 16.11 -7.78 -35.33
C SER A 437 16.01 -6.68 -34.26
N THR A 438 16.92 -5.71 -34.33
CA THR A 438 16.68 -4.36 -33.80
C THR A 438 15.49 -3.76 -34.56
N GLY A 439 14.31 -4.01 -34.01
CA GLY A 439 13.03 -3.58 -34.56
C GLY A 439 11.89 -4.28 -33.83
N GLY A 440 11.54 -3.80 -32.62
CA GLY A 440 10.27 -4.10 -31.94
C GLY A 440 9.73 -5.53 -32.06
N GLY A 441 10.54 -6.57 -31.82
CA GLY A 441 10.14 -7.97 -31.99
C GLY A 441 9.49 -8.60 -30.75
N CYS A 442 8.54 -9.52 -30.94
CA CYS A 442 7.95 -10.32 -29.86
C CYS A 442 8.91 -11.45 -29.41
N LEU A 443 9.99 -11.10 -28.70
CA LEU A 443 11.12 -11.99 -28.35
C LEU A 443 10.72 -13.32 -27.69
N ILE A 444 9.83 -13.28 -26.68
CA ILE A 444 9.31 -14.49 -26.01
C ILE A 444 8.57 -15.37 -27.02
N ALA A 445 7.63 -14.81 -27.80
CA ALA A 445 6.86 -15.59 -28.76
C ALA A 445 7.73 -16.17 -29.89
N THR A 446 8.72 -15.44 -30.38
CA THR A 446 9.70 -15.94 -31.35
C THR A 446 10.50 -17.11 -30.78
N ALA A 447 10.98 -17.00 -29.54
CA ALA A 447 11.71 -18.08 -28.86
C ALA A 447 10.82 -19.31 -28.65
N THR A 448 9.56 -19.10 -28.28
CA THR A 448 8.54 -20.14 -28.08
C THR A 448 8.16 -20.91 -29.35
N TYR A 449 7.88 -20.23 -30.46
CA TYR A 449 7.44 -20.87 -31.72
C TYR A 449 8.59 -21.21 -32.67
N GLY A 450 9.80 -20.78 -32.36
CA GLY A 450 11.04 -21.18 -33.02
C GLY A 450 11.36 -20.44 -34.32
N SER A 451 10.53 -19.51 -34.79
CA SER A 451 10.83 -18.64 -35.93
C SER A 451 10.01 -17.35 -35.87
N GLU A 452 10.61 -16.21 -36.26
CA GLU A 452 9.88 -14.95 -36.43
C GLU A 452 8.82 -15.01 -37.54
N LEU A 453 8.99 -15.92 -38.52
CA LEU A 453 8.05 -16.13 -39.62
C LEU A 453 6.92 -17.12 -39.26
N ALA A 454 6.87 -17.59 -38.01
CA ALA A 454 5.80 -18.45 -37.54
C ALA A 454 4.44 -17.71 -37.60
N PRO A 455 3.35 -18.37 -38.04
CA PRO A 455 2.05 -17.71 -38.23
C PRO A 455 1.52 -16.99 -36.99
N GLN A 456 1.77 -17.52 -35.79
CA GLN A 456 1.35 -16.94 -34.51
C GLN A 456 2.09 -15.63 -34.19
N VAL A 457 3.35 -15.53 -34.57
CA VAL A 457 4.18 -14.34 -34.34
C VAL A 457 3.83 -13.24 -35.35
N GLN A 458 3.55 -13.63 -36.61
CA GLN A 458 3.09 -12.70 -37.64
C GLN A 458 1.70 -12.12 -37.32
N PHE A 459 0.79 -12.94 -36.81
CA PHE A 459 -0.53 -12.49 -36.36
C PHE A 459 -0.46 -11.41 -35.26
N LEU A 460 0.43 -11.57 -34.28
CA LEU A 460 0.64 -10.55 -33.22
C LEU A 460 1.14 -9.21 -33.78
N ARG A 461 2.03 -9.26 -34.77
CA ARG A 461 2.58 -8.06 -35.43
C ARG A 461 1.48 -7.34 -36.22
N GLU A 462 0.65 -8.07 -36.95
CA GLU A 462 -0.44 -7.48 -37.74
C GLU A 462 -1.51 -6.80 -36.86
N VAL A 463 -1.91 -7.41 -35.74
CA VAL A 463 -2.86 -6.81 -34.77
C VAL A 463 -2.28 -5.56 -34.13
N ARG A 464 -0.99 -5.60 -33.75
CA ARG A 464 -0.31 -4.44 -33.18
C ARG A 464 -0.24 -3.28 -34.19
N ASP A 465 0.26 -3.55 -35.39
CA ASP A 465 0.61 -2.51 -36.35
C ASP A 465 -0.61 -1.89 -37.05
N ASN A 466 -1.62 -2.71 -37.38
CA ASN A 466 -2.79 -2.24 -38.14
C ASN A 466 -4.01 -1.88 -37.27
N THR A 467 -4.07 -2.34 -36.02
CA THR A 467 -5.21 -2.09 -35.12
C THR A 467 -4.78 -1.25 -33.90
N VAL A 468 -3.83 -1.71 -33.08
CA VAL A 468 -3.50 -1.03 -31.81
C VAL A 468 -2.74 0.28 -32.01
N LEU A 469 -1.75 0.32 -32.90
CA LEU A 469 -0.97 1.53 -33.17
C LEU A 469 -1.68 2.55 -34.07
N SER A 470 -2.87 2.20 -34.58
CA SER A 470 -3.69 3.12 -35.38
C SER A 470 -4.38 4.20 -34.51
N THR A 471 -4.33 4.10 -33.18
CA THR A 471 -4.95 5.02 -32.20
C THR A 471 -3.94 5.57 -31.17
N SER A 472 -4.28 6.69 -30.54
CA SER A 472 -3.45 7.41 -29.56
C SER A 472 -3.36 6.67 -28.21
N SER A 473 -4.49 6.17 -27.68
CA SER A 473 -4.52 5.35 -26.45
C SER A 473 -3.72 4.04 -26.62
N GLY A 474 -3.77 3.44 -27.81
CA GLY A 474 -2.97 2.26 -28.16
C GLY A 474 -1.47 2.56 -28.26
N SER A 475 -1.08 3.75 -28.73
CA SER A 475 0.32 4.18 -28.79
C SER A 475 0.94 4.49 -27.41
N VAL A 476 0.20 5.11 -26.49
CA VAL A 476 0.63 5.33 -25.07
C VAL A 476 0.76 4.01 -24.32
N PHE A 477 -0.24 3.12 -24.48
CA PHE A 477 -0.19 1.77 -23.94
C PHE A 477 1.02 0.99 -24.49
N MET A 478 1.27 1.00 -25.81
CA MET A 478 2.40 0.29 -26.41
C MET A 478 3.76 0.84 -25.97
N THR A 479 3.84 2.10 -25.53
CA THR A 479 5.07 2.70 -25.00
C THR A 479 5.38 2.17 -23.60
N SER A 480 4.44 2.24 -22.63
CA SER A 480 4.58 1.63 -21.29
C SER A 480 4.70 0.11 -21.35
N PHE A 481 4.03 -0.53 -22.31
CA PHE A 481 4.14 -1.97 -22.54
C PHE A 481 5.52 -2.36 -23.07
N ASN A 482 6.08 -1.65 -24.06
CA ASN A 482 7.40 -1.97 -24.60
C ASN A 482 8.50 -1.79 -23.53
N GLU A 483 8.40 -0.78 -22.67
CA GLU A 483 9.34 -0.57 -21.56
C GLU A 483 9.30 -1.71 -20.53
N PHE A 484 8.11 -2.10 -20.04
CA PHE A 484 7.95 -3.27 -19.18
C PHE A 484 8.34 -4.57 -19.90
N TYR A 485 7.94 -4.78 -21.17
CA TYR A 485 8.19 -6.01 -21.92
C TYR A 485 9.67 -6.24 -22.23
N TYR A 486 10.39 -5.23 -22.72
CA TYR A 486 11.82 -5.38 -23.02
C TYR A 486 12.71 -5.35 -21.75
N SER A 487 12.17 -5.00 -20.57
CA SER A 487 12.88 -5.14 -19.28
C SER A 487 13.15 -6.59 -18.86
N PHE A 488 12.35 -7.54 -19.32
CA PHE A 488 12.51 -8.97 -18.97
C PHE A 488 12.48 -9.94 -20.15
N SER A 489 11.92 -9.56 -21.30
CA SER A 489 11.75 -10.48 -22.44
C SER A 489 13.04 -11.06 -23.03
N PRO A 490 14.20 -10.37 -23.06
CA PRO A 490 15.46 -10.99 -23.49
C PRO A 490 15.90 -12.14 -22.58
N THR A 491 15.83 -11.95 -21.26
CA THR A 491 16.19 -12.97 -20.25
C THR A 491 15.32 -14.22 -20.36
N ILE A 492 14.00 -14.04 -20.56
CA ILE A 492 13.08 -15.16 -20.76
C ILE A 492 13.32 -15.86 -22.10
N ALA A 493 13.52 -15.11 -23.19
CA ALA A 493 13.81 -15.69 -24.50
C ALA A 493 15.12 -16.50 -24.51
N ASP A 494 16.13 -16.08 -23.76
CA ASP A 494 17.36 -16.84 -23.54
C ASP A 494 17.13 -18.13 -22.74
N TRP A 495 16.30 -18.09 -21.69
CA TRP A 495 15.91 -19.29 -20.92
C TRP A 495 15.14 -20.31 -21.79
N GLU A 496 14.30 -19.85 -22.72
CA GLU A 496 13.60 -20.72 -23.67
C GLU A 496 14.55 -21.39 -24.68
N ARG A 497 15.57 -20.67 -25.16
CA ARG A 497 16.59 -21.23 -26.08
C ARG A 497 17.42 -22.32 -25.44
N GLN A 498 17.74 -22.16 -24.16
CA GLN A 498 18.59 -23.07 -23.41
C GLN A 498 17.80 -24.31 -22.92
N ASN A 499 16.54 -24.16 -22.50
CA ASN A 499 15.72 -25.24 -21.93
C ASN A 499 14.44 -25.55 -22.76
N PRO A 500 14.41 -26.66 -23.54
CA PRO A 500 13.26 -27.05 -24.37
C PRO A 500 11.99 -27.39 -23.60
N ALA A 501 12.12 -27.91 -22.37
CA ALA A 501 10.97 -28.21 -21.52
C ALA A 501 10.34 -26.92 -20.97
N PHE A 502 11.18 -25.93 -20.64
CA PHE A 502 10.74 -24.59 -20.29
C PHE A 502 10.05 -23.91 -21.49
N LYS A 503 10.63 -23.99 -22.69
CA LYS A 503 10.04 -23.47 -23.94
C LYS A 503 8.65 -24.05 -24.24
N GLU A 504 8.44 -25.36 -24.14
CA GLU A 504 7.11 -25.95 -24.36
C GLU A 504 6.13 -25.61 -23.21
N GLY A 505 6.62 -25.33 -22.00
CA GLY A 505 5.81 -24.79 -20.89
C GLY A 505 5.38 -23.33 -21.13
N VAL A 506 6.30 -22.48 -21.60
CA VAL A 506 5.99 -21.12 -22.05
C VAL A 506 5.00 -21.18 -23.21
N LYS A 507 5.17 -22.09 -24.17
CA LYS A 507 4.24 -22.30 -25.28
C LYS A 507 2.85 -22.68 -24.85
N LEU A 508 2.71 -23.64 -23.94
CA LEU A 508 1.42 -24.03 -23.38
C LEU A 508 0.75 -22.86 -22.65
N PHE A 509 1.55 -22.01 -22.02
CA PHE A 509 1.09 -20.84 -21.30
C PHE A 509 0.77 -19.62 -22.19
N ILE A 510 1.48 -19.36 -23.29
CA ILE A 510 1.22 -18.17 -24.13
C ILE A 510 0.28 -18.44 -25.31
N THR A 511 0.10 -19.71 -25.72
CA THR A 511 -0.74 -20.05 -26.89
C THR A 511 -2.21 -19.65 -26.71
N PRO A 512 -2.88 -19.94 -25.58
CA PRO A 512 -4.26 -19.49 -25.38
C PRO A 512 -4.37 -17.96 -25.28
N MET A 513 -3.32 -17.28 -24.81
CA MET A 513 -3.26 -15.82 -24.71
C MET A 513 -3.22 -15.18 -26.10
N ILE A 514 -2.35 -15.67 -26.97
CA ILE A 514 -2.23 -15.19 -28.36
C ILE A 514 -3.50 -15.46 -29.15
N SER A 515 -4.16 -16.59 -28.88
CA SER A 515 -5.44 -16.91 -29.52
C SER A 515 -6.55 -15.95 -29.10
N SER A 516 -6.57 -15.50 -27.84
CA SER A 516 -7.56 -14.52 -27.37
C SER A 516 -7.43 -13.13 -28.03
N LEU A 517 -6.26 -12.81 -28.60
CA LEU A 517 -6.02 -11.56 -29.32
C LEU A 517 -6.71 -11.47 -30.68
N SER A 518 -7.27 -12.56 -31.21
CA SER A 518 -8.15 -12.51 -32.39
C SER A 518 -9.41 -11.68 -32.17
N ILE A 519 -9.81 -11.45 -30.92
CA ILE A 519 -10.94 -10.56 -30.61
C ILE A 519 -10.60 -9.12 -31.03
N MET A 520 -9.32 -8.72 -31.04
CA MET A 520 -8.91 -7.39 -31.52
C MET A 520 -9.16 -7.19 -33.01
N THR A 521 -9.23 -8.24 -33.81
CA THR A 521 -9.49 -8.09 -35.26
C THR A 521 -10.95 -7.76 -35.58
N LEU A 522 -11.82 -7.75 -34.56
CA LEU A 522 -13.21 -7.29 -34.67
C LEU A 522 -13.34 -5.77 -34.50
N ALA A 523 -12.28 -5.09 -34.05
CA ALA A 523 -12.25 -3.63 -33.94
C ALA A 523 -11.98 -3.00 -35.32
N ASP A 524 -12.73 -1.96 -35.68
CA ASP A 524 -12.47 -1.22 -36.91
C ASP A 524 -11.21 -0.35 -36.77
N SER A 525 -10.31 -0.39 -37.75
CA SER A 525 -9.02 0.31 -37.71
C SER A 525 -9.20 1.83 -37.58
N GLY A 526 -8.58 2.45 -36.57
CA GLY A 526 -8.69 3.88 -36.26
C GLY A 526 -9.76 4.26 -35.21
N SER A 527 -10.53 3.31 -34.67
CA SER A 527 -11.54 3.56 -33.63
C SER A 527 -10.95 3.46 -32.21
N GLU A 528 -10.81 4.60 -31.51
CA GLU A 528 -10.23 4.68 -30.14
C GLU A 528 -11.01 3.86 -29.10
N VAL A 529 -12.34 3.99 -29.11
CA VAL A 529 -13.21 3.39 -28.09
C VAL A 529 -13.24 1.87 -28.22
N GLU A 530 -13.21 1.34 -29.45
CA GLU A 530 -13.25 -0.09 -29.69
C GLU A 530 -11.92 -0.77 -29.38
N VAL A 531 -10.80 -0.18 -29.80
CA VAL A 531 -9.47 -0.69 -29.46
C VAL A 531 -9.26 -0.72 -27.94
N LEU A 532 -9.71 0.32 -27.22
CA LEU A 532 -9.61 0.37 -25.75
C LEU A 532 -10.52 -0.66 -25.07
N ALA A 533 -11.78 -0.75 -25.48
CA ALA A 533 -12.75 -1.67 -24.89
C ALA A 533 -12.38 -3.15 -25.13
N PHE A 534 -11.98 -3.51 -26.36
CA PHE A 534 -11.55 -4.87 -26.65
C PHE A 534 -10.19 -5.18 -26.01
N GLY A 535 -9.27 -4.23 -25.95
CA GLY A 535 -8.01 -4.37 -25.23
C GLY A 535 -8.21 -4.72 -23.74
N ILE A 536 -9.02 -3.93 -23.02
CA ILE A 536 -9.34 -4.17 -21.59
C ILE A 536 -10.03 -5.54 -21.41
N SER A 537 -10.91 -5.90 -22.34
CA SER A 537 -11.63 -7.18 -22.32
C SER A 537 -10.68 -8.38 -22.45
N ILE A 538 -9.68 -8.30 -23.32
CA ILE A 538 -8.70 -9.38 -23.52
C ILE A 538 -7.76 -9.50 -22.33
N ILE A 539 -7.34 -8.38 -21.74
CA ILE A 539 -6.51 -8.39 -20.52
C ILE A 539 -7.28 -9.10 -19.38
N ALA A 540 -8.55 -8.75 -19.17
CA ALA A 540 -9.41 -9.41 -18.19
C ALA A 540 -9.59 -10.91 -18.47
N LEU A 541 -9.78 -11.30 -19.73
CA LEU A 541 -9.92 -12.71 -20.13
C LEU A 541 -8.67 -13.54 -19.81
N ASN A 542 -7.47 -12.99 -20.08
CA ASN A 542 -6.21 -13.66 -19.80
C ASN A 542 -5.92 -13.76 -18.29
N ILE A 543 -6.26 -12.73 -17.50
CA ILE A 543 -6.18 -12.79 -16.03
C ILE A 543 -7.08 -13.92 -15.51
N GLY A 544 -8.30 -14.04 -16.04
CA GLY A 544 -9.20 -15.14 -15.70
C GLY A 544 -8.60 -16.53 -15.99
N LEU A 545 -7.98 -16.71 -17.15
CA LEU A 545 -7.44 -18.01 -17.57
C LEU A 545 -6.18 -18.42 -16.80
N TYR A 546 -5.21 -17.52 -16.66
CA TYR A 546 -3.88 -17.85 -16.13
C TYR A 546 -3.73 -17.65 -14.63
N ILE A 547 -4.62 -16.86 -14.02
CA ILE A 547 -4.53 -16.51 -12.60
C ILE A 547 -5.71 -17.12 -11.83
N VAL A 548 -6.95 -16.94 -12.31
CA VAL A 548 -8.16 -17.35 -11.54
C VAL A 548 -8.43 -18.87 -11.60
N ALA A 549 -8.35 -19.50 -12.78
CA ALA A 549 -8.66 -20.93 -12.92
C ALA A 549 -7.69 -21.89 -12.17
N PRO A 550 -6.35 -21.69 -12.18
CA PRO A 550 -5.41 -22.58 -11.49
C PRO A 550 -5.41 -22.42 -9.97
N THR A 551 -5.61 -21.19 -9.46
CA THR A 551 -5.65 -20.90 -8.02
C THR A 551 -6.90 -21.51 -7.37
N ALA A 552 -8.04 -21.49 -8.06
CA ALA A 552 -9.26 -22.19 -7.64
C ALA A 552 -9.08 -23.72 -7.60
N PHE A 553 -8.32 -24.30 -8.54
CA PHE A 553 -8.01 -25.72 -8.57
C PHE A 553 -7.11 -26.14 -7.39
N ALA A 554 -6.10 -25.34 -7.03
CA ALA A 554 -5.16 -25.61 -5.94
C ALA A 554 -5.76 -25.41 -4.53
N TYR A 555 -6.58 -24.37 -4.33
CA TYR A 555 -7.25 -24.12 -3.05
C TYR A 555 -8.22 -25.26 -2.68
N LYS A 556 -8.93 -25.78 -3.70
CA LYS A 556 -9.83 -26.92 -3.54
C LYS A 556 -9.09 -28.19 -3.10
N ILE A 557 -7.83 -28.35 -3.50
CA ILE A 557 -6.93 -29.43 -3.06
C ILE A 557 -6.44 -29.18 -1.63
N HIS A 558 -6.04 -27.95 -1.28
CA HIS A 558 -5.49 -27.61 0.04
C HIS A 558 -6.53 -27.67 1.18
N ARG A 559 -7.75 -27.17 0.94
CA ARG A 559 -8.91 -27.32 1.86
C ARG A 559 -9.22 -28.78 2.16
N HIS A 560 -8.92 -29.67 1.22
CA HIS A 560 -9.15 -31.11 1.36
C HIS A 560 -8.10 -31.79 2.24
N TYR A 561 -6.88 -31.26 2.31
CA TYR A 561 -5.81 -31.78 3.17
C TYR A 561 -5.88 -31.23 4.60
N ARG A 562 -6.33 -29.98 4.80
CA ARG A 562 -6.42 -29.32 6.12
C ARG A 562 -7.59 -29.78 7.00
N ALA A 563 -8.55 -30.51 6.43
CA ALA A 563 -9.62 -31.18 7.19
C ALA A 563 -9.20 -32.58 7.73
N ARG A 564 -7.94 -33.01 7.52
CA ARG A 564 -7.43 -34.35 7.89
C ARG A 564 -6.29 -34.36 8.93
N ASN A 565 -5.72 -33.21 9.26
CA ASN A 565 -4.92 -32.97 10.47
C ASN A 565 -5.74 -32.13 11.43
#